data_AF-A0A6C0DJU8-F1
#
_entry.id   AF-A0A6C0DJU8-F1
#
_cell.length_a   1.000
_cell.length_b   1.000
_cell.length_c   1.000
_cell.angle_alpha   90.00
_cell.angle_beta   90.00
_cell.angle_gamma   90.00
#
_symmetry.space_group_name_H-M   'P 1'
#
loop_
_entity.id
_entity.type
_entity.pdbx_description
1 polymer ?
#
loop_
_entity_poly.entity_id
_entity_poly.type
_entity_poly.pdbx_seq_one_letter_code
_entity_poly.pdbx_strand_id
1 'polypeptide(L)'
;MSFVPPSWDAVNGHYVINLVPALTDKMRVFIMKDTNGSTVFKDNDAVENYTDAIINNLIDEGASGNWFAKLPSHDQLLKRVKHSFSSLAQDTENAAALTTLLLTPKVVTLLWTPTYVAPSSIPQISFEESESETSSQGDEVEISESALPPVELVNDAQEAQEDYLLTRLRAAKARVEAEQIRMQYFEATGRMPPDSEDEDE
;
A
#
# COMPACT_ATOMS: atom_id res chain seq x y z
N MET A 1 15.66 -0.74 -9.95
CA MET A 1 16.81 -0.78 -9.03
C MET A 1 16.35 -0.19 -7.71
N SER A 2 15.96 -1.09 -6.84
CA SER A 2 15.45 -0.88 -5.48
C SER A 2 16.59 -0.90 -4.47
N PHE A 3 17.66 -1.64 -4.79
CA PHE A 3 18.84 -1.79 -3.95
C PHE A 3 20.11 -1.29 -4.62
N VAL A 4 21.04 -0.84 -3.79
CA VAL A 4 22.44 -0.64 -4.16
C VAL A 4 23.14 -2.01 -4.14
N PRO A 5 24.04 -2.31 -5.08
CA PRO A 5 24.76 -3.59 -5.10
C PRO A 5 25.43 -3.91 -3.76
N PRO A 6 25.40 -5.18 -3.31
CA PRO A 6 25.93 -5.58 -2.01
C PRO A 6 27.43 -5.32 -1.89
N SER A 7 27.84 -4.81 -0.73
CA SER A 7 29.25 -4.71 -0.34
C SER A 7 29.53 -5.64 0.84
N TRP A 8 30.66 -6.35 0.82
CA TRP A 8 31.09 -7.20 1.93
C TRP A 8 31.75 -6.35 3.03
N ASP A 9 31.19 -6.40 4.25
CA ASP A 9 31.83 -5.85 5.44
C ASP A 9 32.68 -6.94 6.12
N ALA A 10 33.99 -6.83 5.95
CA ALA A 10 34.95 -7.77 6.51
C ALA A 10 35.09 -7.67 8.04
N VAL A 11 34.74 -6.53 8.65
CA VAL A 11 34.89 -6.30 10.09
C VAL A 11 33.82 -7.07 10.85
N ASN A 12 32.59 -7.05 10.34
CA ASN A 12 31.43 -7.63 10.98
C ASN A 12 30.93 -8.92 10.30
N GLY A 13 31.57 -9.34 9.21
CA GLY A 13 31.33 -10.62 8.54
C GLY A 13 29.96 -10.76 7.89
N HIS A 14 29.44 -9.70 7.28
CA HIS A 14 28.13 -9.70 6.63
C HIS A 14 28.14 -8.86 5.34
N TYR A 15 27.18 -9.13 4.46
CA TYR A 15 26.91 -8.27 3.31
C TYR A 15 26.00 -7.12 3.71
N VAL A 16 26.34 -5.92 3.26
CA VAL A 16 25.56 -4.70 3.46
C VAL A 16 24.90 -4.34 2.15
N ILE A 17 23.57 -4.20 2.16
CA ILE A 17 22.77 -3.76 1.02
C ILE A 17 22.00 -2.52 1.46
N ASN A 18 22.29 -1.39 0.82
CA ASN A 18 21.57 -0.15 1.08
C ASN A 18 20.36 -0.06 0.15
N LEU A 19 19.24 0.43 0.67
CA LEU A 19 18.05 0.73 -0.12
C LEU A 19 18.20 2.10 -0.80
N VAL A 20 17.60 2.24 -1.97
CA VAL A 20 17.51 3.53 -2.66
C VAL A 20 16.52 4.44 -1.92
N PRO A 21 16.78 5.76 -1.79
CA PRO A 21 15.92 6.68 -1.02
C PRO A 21 14.45 6.64 -1.41
N ALA A 22 14.16 6.49 -2.71
CA ALA A 22 12.78 6.41 -3.23
C ALA A 22 11.98 5.22 -2.68
N LEU A 23 12.66 4.13 -2.30
CA LEU A 23 12.04 2.97 -1.67
C LEU A 23 11.91 3.16 -0.16
N THR A 24 12.96 3.69 0.47
CA THR A 24 12.97 4.03 1.91
C THR A 24 11.83 5.00 2.27
N ASP A 25 11.54 5.97 1.41
CA ASP A 25 10.45 6.93 1.64
C ASP A 25 9.05 6.30 1.57
N LYS A 26 8.88 5.27 0.74
CA LYS A 26 7.64 4.50 0.65
C LYS A 26 7.49 3.49 1.80
N MET A 27 8.61 2.95 2.27
CA MET A 27 8.66 1.94 3.32
C MET A 27 8.89 2.56 4.69
N ARG A 28 7.88 3.31 5.13
CA ARG A 28 7.83 3.92 6.46
C ARG A 28 6.76 3.22 7.30
N VAL A 29 7.14 2.84 8.50
CA VAL A 29 6.24 2.23 9.48
C VAL A 29 6.18 3.13 10.70
N PHE A 30 4.99 3.37 11.23
CA PHE A 30 4.84 4.13 12.46
C PHE A 30 5.39 3.36 13.66
N ILE A 31 6.09 4.07 14.53
CA ILE A 31 6.70 3.51 15.74
C ILE A 31 6.13 4.19 16.97
N MET A 32 6.24 3.51 18.11
CA MET A 32 5.92 4.04 19.42
C MET A 32 6.96 3.59 20.44
N LYS A 33 6.97 4.22 21.61
CA LYS A 33 7.74 3.77 22.75
C LYS A 33 6.89 2.85 23.61
N ASP A 34 7.43 1.69 23.96
CA ASP A 34 6.86 0.81 24.96
C ASP A 34 7.06 1.42 26.37
N THR A 35 6.35 0.87 27.36
CA THR A 35 6.45 1.15 28.81
C THR A 35 7.89 1.15 29.34
N ASN A 36 8.79 0.41 28.71
CA ASN A 36 10.22 0.34 29.06
C ASN A 36 11.10 1.37 28.31
N GLY A 37 10.51 2.25 27.51
CA GLY A 37 11.21 3.23 26.68
C GLY A 37 11.84 2.66 25.39
N SER A 38 11.63 1.38 25.08
CA SER A 38 12.12 0.77 23.85
C SER A 38 11.25 1.15 22.65
N THR A 39 11.88 1.32 21.49
CA THR A 39 11.18 1.54 20.22
C THR A 39 10.53 0.24 19.74
N VAL A 40 9.24 0.32 19.44
CA VAL A 40 8.44 -0.80 18.90
C VAL A 40 7.61 -0.31 17.72
N PHE A 41 7.30 -1.21 16.79
CA PHE A 41 6.42 -0.90 15.67
C PHE A 41 4.97 -0.82 16.17
N LYS A 42 4.21 0.14 15.63
CA LYS A 42 2.79 0.31 15.96
C LYS A 42 1.90 -0.66 15.18
N ASP A 43 2.30 -0.99 13.96
CA ASP A 43 1.58 -1.83 13.02
C ASP A 43 2.51 -2.95 12.54
N ASN A 44 2.36 -4.15 13.09
CA ASN A 44 3.18 -5.30 12.71
C ASN A 44 2.76 -5.89 11.37
N ASP A 45 1.49 -5.78 10.97
CA ASP A 45 1.01 -6.31 9.70
C ASP A 45 1.63 -5.51 8.54
N ALA A 46 1.74 -4.19 8.69
CA ALA A 46 2.47 -3.35 7.75
C ALA A 46 3.96 -3.75 7.65
N VAL A 47 4.60 -4.07 8.78
CA VAL A 47 6.00 -4.53 8.81
C VAL A 47 6.16 -5.83 8.02
N GLU A 48 5.30 -6.82 8.26
CA GLU A 48 5.33 -8.11 7.58
C GLU A 48 5.14 -7.94 6.07
N ASN A 49 4.13 -7.17 5.64
CA ASN A 49 3.90 -6.88 4.23
C ASN A 49 5.12 -6.22 3.55
N TYR A 50 5.79 -5.28 4.24
CA TYR A 50 7.02 -4.68 3.72
C TYR A 50 8.17 -5.68 3.68
N THR A 51 8.28 -6.60 4.65
CA THR A 51 9.31 -7.64 4.62
C THR A 51 9.16 -8.58 3.44
N ASP A 52 7.94 -9.02 3.16
CA ASP A 52 7.63 -9.88 2.01
C ASP A 52 8.00 -9.18 0.71
N ALA A 53 7.59 -7.91 0.56
CA ALA A 53 7.92 -7.12 -0.62
C ALA A 53 9.44 -6.96 -0.80
N ILE A 54 10.18 -6.70 0.29
CA ILE A 54 11.64 -6.54 0.25
C ILE A 54 12.34 -7.84 -0.12
N ILE A 55 11.93 -8.98 0.43
CA ILE A 55 12.57 -10.26 0.13
C ILE A 55 12.31 -10.67 -1.32
N ASN A 56 11.09 -10.48 -1.82
CA ASN A 56 10.79 -10.72 -3.23
C ASN A 56 11.67 -9.86 -4.14
N ASN A 57 11.72 -8.55 -3.89
CA ASN A 57 12.58 -7.64 -4.65
C ASN A 57 14.07 -8.03 -4.54
N LEU A 58 14.53 -8.48 -3.38
CA LEU A 58 15.93 -8.89 -3.16
C LEU A 58 16.28 -10.14 -3.98
N ILE A 59 15.36 -11.11 -4.06
CA ILE A 59 15.56 -12.32 -4.87
C ILE A 59 15.61 -11.95 -6.36
N ASP A 60 14.69 -11.09 -6.83
CA ASP A 60 14.60 -10.68 -8.23
C ASP A 60 15.81 -9.83 -8.67
N GLU A 61 16.17 -8.83 -7.86
CA GLU A 61 17.35 -7.98 -8.14
C GLU A 61 18.66 -8.73 -7.92
N GLY A 62 18.71 -9.64 -6.94
CA GLY A 62 19.87 -10.50 -6.70
C GLY A 62 20.13 -11.48 -7.84
N ALA A 63 19.07 -12.04 -8.44
CA ALA A 63 19.15 -12.92 -9.60
C ALA A 63 19.53 -12.15 -10.87
N SER A 64 18.88 -11.02 -11.15
CA SER A 64 19.19 -10.20 -12.33
C SER A 64 20.58 -9.56 -12.26
N GLY A 65 21.02 -9.15 -11.07
CA GLY A 65 22.34 -8.57 -10.81
C GLY A 65 23.46 -9.60 -10.62
N ASN A 66 23.16 -10.89 -10.59
CA ASN A 66 24.11 -11.98 -10.25
C ASN A 66 24.88 -11.71 -8.94
N TRP A 67 24.23 -11.10 -7.95
CA TRP A 67 24.85 -10.70 -6.68
C TRP A 67 25.23 -11.90 -5.81
N PHE A 68 24.47 -12.97 -5.93
CA PHE A 68 24.64 -14.19 -5.15
C PHE A 68 24.62 -15.41 -6.06
N ALA A 69 25.54 -16.34 -5.84
CA ALA A 69 25.56 -17.61 -6.59
C ALA A 69 24.31 -18.47 -6.33
N LYS A 70 23.76 -18.41 -5.11
CA LYS A 70 22.51 -19.06 -4.71
C LYS A 70 21.93 -18.41 -3.46
N LEU A 71 20.77 -17.78 -3.58
CA LEU A 71 19.98 -17.34 -2.43
C LEU A 71 19.08 -18.49 -1.93
N PRO A 72 18.83 -18.59 -0.61
CA PRO A 72 17.76 -19.41 -0.06
C PRO A 72 16.39 -19.02 -0.63
N SER A 73 15.40 -19.91 -0.54
CA SER A 73 14.04 -19.60 -1.00
C SER A 73 13.38 -18.51 -0.15
N HIS A 74 12.37 -17.82 -0.69
CA HIS A 74 11.59 -16.79 -0.01
C HIS A 74 11.14 -17.20 1.41
N ASP A 75 10.49 -18.35 1.54
CA ASP A 75 10.03 -18.89 2.82
C ASP A 75 11.18 -19.18 3.81
N GLN A 76 12.36 -19.56 3.31
CA GLN A 76 13.54 -19.74 4.16
C GLN A 76 14.14 -18.42 4.63
N LEU A 77 14.12 -17.40 3.78
CA LEU A 77 14.60 -16.07 4.13
C LEU A 77 13.67 -15.42 5.16
N LEU A 78 12.35 -15.52 4.98
CA LEU A 78 11.35 -15.00 5.92
C LEU A 78 11.54 -15.52 7.35
N LYS A 79 11.75 -16.84 7.48
CA LYS A 79 12.01 -17.48 8.79
C LYS A 79 13.30 -17.01 9.47
N ARG A 80 14.17 -16.32 8.73
CA ARG A 80 15.48 -15.83 9.18
C ARG A 80 15.52 -14.30 9.27
N VAL A 81 14.39 -13.62 9.09
CA VAL A 81 14.32 -12.16 9.21
C VAL A 81 14.41 -11.77 10.67
N LYS A 82 15.22 -10.74 10.92
CA LYS A 82 15.28 -10.04 12.19
C LYS A 82 15.13 -8.55 11.94
N HIS A 83 14.28 -7.90 12.73
CA HIS A 83 14.16 -6.45 12.72
C HIS A 83 15.07 -5.84 13.78
N SER A 84 15.75 -4.76 13.43
CA SER A 84 16.58 -4.00 14.36
C SER A 84 16.47 -2.52 14.04
N PHE A 85 16.59 -1.69 15.07
CA PHE A 85 16.67 -0.24 14.89
C PHE A 85 18.12 0.21 14.94
N SER A 86 18.51 1.18 14.09
CA SER A 86 19.86 1.77 14.11
C SER A 86 20.13 2.57 15.38
N SER A 87 19.08 3.11 15.99
CA SER A 87 19.13 3.92 17.20
C SER A 87 17.79 3.84 17.95
N LEU A 88 17.79 4.24 19.22
CA LEU A 88 16.55 4.48 19.94
C LEU A 88 15.84 5.70 19.36
N ALA A 89 14.52 5.62 19.22
CA ALA A 89 13.72 6.75 18.75
C ALA A 89 13.73 7.91 19.74
N GLN A 90 13.96 9.12 19.24
CA GLN A 90 13.79 10.36 20.00
C GLN A 90 12.29 10.69 20.16
N ASP A 91 11.94 11.55 21.11
CA ASP A 91 10.54 11.91 21.36
C ASP A 91 9.86 12.62 20.17
N THR A 92 10.68 13.18 19.27
CA THR A 92 10.23 13.81 18.04
C THR A 92 10.01 12.82 16.90
N GLU A 93 10.48 11.58 16.99
CA GLU A 93 10.43 10.60 15.91
C GLU A 93 9.21 9.69 16.07
N ASN A 94 8.39 9.62 15.01
CA ASN A 94 7.11 8.90 15.01
C ASN A 94 7.06 7.78 13.97
N ALA A 95 8.06 7.66 13.09
CA ALA A 95 8.15 6.59 12.12
C ALA A 95 9.56 5.98 12.09
N ALA A 96 9.69 4.82 11.46
CA ALA A 96 10.97 4.24 11.11
C ALA A 96 10.96 3.88 9.62
N ALA A 97 12.05 4.20 8.94
CA ALA A 97 12.25 3.92 7.53
C ALA A 97 13.28 2.80 7.36
N LEU A 98 13.05 1.89 6.43
CA LEU A 98 14.01 0.82 6.12
C LEU A 98 15.15 1.39 5.25
N THR A 99 16.37 1.38 5.78
CA THR A 99 17.53 1.97 5.10
C THR A 99 18.51 0.93 4.61
N THR A 100 18.73 -0.14 5.39
CA THR A 100 19.79 -1.12 5.14
C THR A 100 19.33 -2.54 5.42
N LEU A 101 19.79 -3.48 4.60
CA LEU A 101 19.71 -4.92 4.85
C LEU A 101 21.11 -5.44 5.17
N LEU A 102 21.23 -6.22 6.25
CA LEU A 102 22.46 -6.92 6.61
C LEU A 102 22.23 -8.42 6.40
N LEU A 103 22.96 -8.99 5.46
CA LEU A 103 22.84 -10.40 5.09
C LEU A 103 24.00 -11.20 5.66
N THR A 104 23.64 -12.17 6.51
CA THR A 104 24.54 -13.25 6.91
C THR A 104 23.98 -14.58 6.38
N PRO A 105 24.78 -15.66 6.30
CA PRO A 105 24.29 -16.96 5.86
C PRO A 105 23.10 -17.51 6.66
N LYS A 106 22.94 -17.04 7.91
CA LYS A 106 21.92 -17.53 8.85
C LYS A 106 20.78 -16.55 9.10
N VAL A 107 21.01 -15.25 8.97
CA VAL A 107 20.06 -14.21 9.39
C VAL A 107 20.05 -13.07 8.37
N VAL A 108 18.84 -12.60 8.05
CA VAL A 108 18.61 -11.35 7.30
C VAL A 108 18.18 -10.30 8.30
N THR A 109 18.99 -9.27 8.52
CA THR A 109 18.64 -8.20 9.44
C THR A 109 18.16 -6.99 8.67
N LEU A 110 16.92 -6.58 8.92
CA LEU A 110 16.32 -5.36 8.41
C LEU A 110 16.64 -4.23 9.40
N LEU A 111 17.42 -3.24 8.96
CA LEU A 111 17.83 -2.11 9.78
C LEU A 111 16.91 -0.91 9.52
N TRP A 112 16.12 -0.58 10.54
CA TRP A 112 15.17 0.51 10.53
C TRP A 112 15.79 1.74 11.19
N THR A 113 15.73 2.87 10.50
CA THR A 113 16.20 4.14 11.03
C THR A 113 15.00 4.98 11.46
N PRO A 114 14.87 5.30 12.76
CA PRO A 114 13.84 6.23 13.23
C PRO A 114 13.90 7.55 12.47
N THR A 115 12.74 8.11 12.16
CA THR A 115 12.59 9.36 11.43
C THR A 115 11.33 10.08 11.88
N TYR A 116 11.35 11.41 11.76
CA TYR A 116 10.15 12.22 11.88
C TYR A 116 9.41 12.27 10.53
N VAL A 117 8.11 12.03 10.58
CA VAL A 117 7.18 12.28 9.48
C VAL A 117 6.17 13.29 9.98
N ALA A 118 6.23 14.49 9.41
CA ALA A 118 5.22 15.50 9.69
C ALA A 118 3.84 14.91 9.35
N PRO A 119 2.84 15.04 10.25
CA PRO A 119 1.48 14.67 9.89
C PRO A 119 1.10 15.44 8.63
N SER A 120 0.57 14.76 7.62
CA SER A 120 0.08 15.46 6.43
C SER A 120 -0.97 16.46 6.91
N SER A 121 -0.71 17.75 6.71
CA SER A 121 -1.72 18.79 6.94
C SER A 121 -2.81 18.59 5.89
N ILE A 122 -3.75 17.70 6.18
CA ILE A 122 -5.06 17.78 5.56
C ILE A 122 -5.54 19.19 5.93
N PRO A 123 -5.87 20.07 4.98
CA PRO A 123 -6.40 21.38 5.32
C PRO A 123 -7.66 21.14 6.15
N GLN A 124 -7.59 21.47 7.45
CA GLN A 124 -8.78 21.50 8.26
C GLN A 124 -9.63 22.63 7.70
N ILE A 125 -10.72 22.29 7.03
CA ILE A 125 -11.78 23.24 6.76
C ILE A 125 -12.39 23.55 8.13
N SER A 126 -11.86 24.58 8.79
CA SER A 126 -12.52 25.19 9.93
C SER A 126 -13.73 25.93 9.39
N PHE A 127 -14.91 25.34 9.54
CA PHE A 127 -16.15 26.10 9.50
C PHE A 127 -16.19 26.90 10.80
N GLU A 128 -15.87 28.19 10.74
CA GLU A 128 -16.30 29.10 11.79
C GLU A 128 -17.83 29.11 11.77
N GLU A 129 -18.43 28.43 12.74
CA GLU A 129 -19.84 28.60 13.07
C GLU A 129 -19.99 30.00 13.67
N SER A 130 -20.05 31.00 12.79
CA SER A 130 -20.40 32.35 13.16
C SER A 130 -21.90 32.41 13.45
N GLU A 131 -22.24 32.22 14.72
CA GLU A 131 -23.50 32.71 15.27
C GLU A 131 -23.54 34.24 15.14
N SER A 132 -24.10 34.74 14.05
CA SER A 132 -24.55 36.12 13.97
C SER A 132 -25.80 36.23 13.10
N GLU A 133 -26.95 36.19 13.77
CA GLU A 133 -28.21 36.68 13.20
C GLU A 133 -28.13 38.20 13.02
N THR A 134 -27.78 38.70 11.85
CA THR A 134 -28.22 40.02 11.37
C THR A 134 -28.30 40.08 9.84
N SER A 135 -29.54 40.11 9.34
CA SER A 135 -30.05 40.80 8.14
C SER A 135 -29.07 41.43 7.11
N SER A 136 -29.28 41.03 5.85
CA SER A 136 -29.32 41.88 4.64
C SER A 136 -28.09 42.70 4.26
N GLN A 137 -27.29 42.18 3.31
CA GLN A 137 -27.10 42.79 1.98
C GLN A 137 -26.34 41.77 1.12
N GLY A 138 -26.88 41.41 -0.04
CA GLY A 138 -26.14 40.61 -1.01
C GLY A 138 -24.93 41.42 -1.50
N ASP A 139 -23.74 40.99 -1.11
CA ASP A 139 -22.47 41.43 -1.70
C ASP A 139 -21.85 40.18 -2.33
N GLU A 140 -22.10 40.01 -3.63
CA GLU A 140 -21.49 38.96 -4.42
C GLU A 140 -20.00 39.27 -4.52
N VAL A 141 -19.18 38.58 -3.71
CA VAL A 141 -17.73 38.64 -3.87
C VAL A 141 -17.41 38.01 -5.23
N GLU A 142 -17.17 38.84 -6.24
CA GLU A 142 -16.70 38.43 -7.57
C GLU A 142 -15.32 37.76 -7.43
N ILE A 143 -15.33 36.45 -7.23
CA ILE A 143 -14.12 35.63 -7.29
C ILE A 143 -13.74 35.54 -8.77
N SER A 144 -12.68 36.24 -9.18
CA SER A 144 -12.16 36.13 -10.54
C SER A 144 -11.73 34.68 -10.80
N GLU A 145 -12.11 34.08 -11.94
CA GLU A 145 -11.77 32.69 -12.32
C GLU A 145 -10.27 32.36 -12.17
N SER A 146 -9.41 33.37 -12.24
CA SER A 146 -7.95 33.29 -12.04
C SER A 146 -7.53 32.90 -10.63
N ALA A 147 -8.42 33.02 -9.64
CA ALA A 147 -8.17 32.70 -8.24
C ALA A 147 -8.57 31.26 -7.87
N LEU A 148 -9.13 30.49 -8.80
CA LEU A 148 -9.42 29.08 -8.61
C LEU A 148 -8.17 28.24 -8.88
N PRO A 149 -7.87 27.23 -8.05
CA PRO A 149 -6.81 26.27 -8.35
C PRO A 149 -7.13 25.56 -9.68
N PRO A 150 -6.13 25.25 -10.51
CA PRO A 150 -6.36 24.56 -11.78
C PRO A 150 -7.05 23.21 -11.50
N VAL A 151 -8.26 23.05 -12.03
CA VAL A 151 -8.99 21.78 -12.00
C VAL A 151 -8.41 20.92 -13.11
N GLU A 152 -7.57 19.95 -12.76
CA GLU A 152 -7.27 18.85 -13.65
C GLU A 152 -8.55 18.01 -13.78
N LEU A 153 -9.24 18.13 -14.92
CA LEU A 153 -10.32 17.23 -15.29
C LEU A 153 -9.71 15.83 -15.40
N VAL A 154 -9.93 15.00 -14.39
CA VAL A 154 -9.60 13.57 -14.45
C VAL A 154 -10.39 13.01 -15.63
N ASN A 155 -9.67 12.51 -16.63
CA ASN A 155 -10.21 12.06 -17.90
C ASN A 155 -11.50 11.22 -17.75
N ASP A 156 -12.57 11.62 -18.43
CA ASP A 156 -13.85 10.90 -18.60
C ASP A 156 -13.69 9.43 -19.04
N ALA A 157 -12.50 9.04 -19.51
CA ALA A 157 -12.14 7.67 -19.86
C ALA A 157 -12.14 6.71 -18.66
N GLN A 158 -11.88 7.20 -17.44
CA GLN A 158 -11.81 6.36 -16.24
C GLN A 158 -13.20 6.02 -15.70
N GLU A 159 -14.13 6.99 -15.72
CA GLU A 159 -15.55 6.78 -15.38
C GLU A 159 -16.22 5.80 -16.37
N ALA A 160 -15.93 5.95 -17.67
CA ALA A 160 -16.41 5.02 -18.69
C ALA A 160 -15.89 3.57 -18.51
N GLN A 161 -14.69 3.40 -17.96
CA GLN A 161 -14.12 2.08 -17.69
C GLN A 161 -14.81 1.40 -16.49
N GLU A 162 -15.11 2.15 -15.43
CA GLU A 162 -15.80 1.63 -14.25
C GLU A 162 -17.24 1.19 -14.59
N ASP A 163 -17.97 1.99 -15.37
CA ASP A 163 -19.31 1.67 -15.84
C ASP A 163 -19.33 0.43 -16.75
N TYR A 164 -18.34 0.30 -17.63
CA TYR A 164 -18.18 -0.88 -18.48
C TYR A 164 -17.93 -2.15 -17.64
N LEU A 165 -17.06 -2.05 -16.62
CA LEU A 165 -16.75 -3.17 -15.72
C LEU A 165 -17.96 -3.55 -14.85
N LEU A 166 -18.69 -2.57 -14.32
CA LEU A 166 -19.89 -2.79 -13.49
C LEU A 166 -21.01 -3.45 -14.31
N THR A 167 -21.23 -2.99 -15.54
CA THR A 167 -22.21 -3.57 -16.46
C THR A 167 -21.84 -5.01 -16.80
N ARG A 168 -20.57 -5.29 -17.08
CA ARG A 168 -20.09 -6.65 -17.33
C ARG A 168 -20.25 -7.56 -16.12
N LEU A 169 -20.03 -7.03 -14.91
CA LEU A 169 -20.20 -7.78 -13.66
C LEU A 169 -21.69 -8.09 -13.41
N ARG A 170 -22.60 -7.14 -13.65
CA ARG A 170 -24.05 -7.36 -13.57
C ARG A 170 -24.52 -8.42 -14.57
N ALA A 171 -24.05 -8.36 -15.81
CA ALA A 171 -24.37 -9.36 -16.83
C ALA A 171 -23.83 -10.75 -16.48
N ALA A 172 -22.60 -10.84 -15.97
CA ALA A 172 -22.02 -12.11 -15.51
C ALA A 172 -22.81 -12.70 -14.34
N LYS A 173 -23.22 -11.86 -13.37
CA LYS A 173 -24.05 -12.30 -12.24
C LYS A 173 -25.41 -12.82 -12.70
N ALA A 174 -26.08 -12.12 -13.63
CA ALA A 174 -27.36 -12.54 -14.18
C ALA A 174 -27.27 -13.92 -14.87
N ARG A 175 -26.19 -14.18 -15.62
CA ARG A 175 -25.97 -15.49 -16.26
C ARG A 175 -25.80 -16.62 -15.25
N VAL A 176 -25.03 -16.38 -14.18
CA VAL A 176 -24.83 -17.38 -13.11
C VAL A 176 -26.15 -17.66 -12.39
N GLU A 177 -26.93 -16.62 -12.11
CA GLU A 177 -28.24 -16.75 -11.47
C GLU A 177 -29.23 -17.52 -12.36
N ALA A 178 -29.27 -17.22 -13.66
CA ALA A 178 -30.09 -17.96 -14.63
C ALA A 178 -29.69 -19.45 -14.69
N GLU A 179 -28.39 -19.76 -14.65
CA GLU A 179 -27.92 -21.15 -14.59
C GLU A 179 -28.29 -21.84 -13.28
N GLN A 180 -28.21 -21.14 -12.14
CA GLN A 180 -28.67 -21.66 -10.85
C GLN A 180 -30.17 -21.96 -10.86
N ILE A 181 -30.99 -21.05 -11.40
CA ILE A 181 -32.44 -21.26 -11.56
C ILE A 181 -32.70 -22.47 -12.47
N ARG A 182 -31.94 -22.59 -13.57
CA ARG A 182 -32.03 -23.73 -14.50
C ARG A 182 -31.70 -25.06 -13.82
N MET A 183 -30.65 -25.10 -13.02
CA MET A 183 -30.29 -26.31 -12.25
C MET A 183 -31.36 -26.64 -11.22
N GLN A 184 -31.83 -25.67 -10.44
CA GLN A 184 -32.87 -25.89 -9.43
C GLN A 184 -34.19 -26.39 -10.04
N TYR A 185 -34.57 -25.84 -11.20
CA TYR A 185 -35.75 -26.30 -11.93
C TYR A 185 -35.59 -27.75 -12.41
N PHE A 186 -34.40 -28.09 -12.93
CA PHE A 186 -34.10 -29.47 -13.34
C PHE A 186 -34.10 -30.43 -12.16
N GLU A 187 -33.52 -30.05 -11.02
CA GLU A 187 -33.56 -30.84 -9.79
C GLU A 187 -34.99 -31.05 -9.28
N ALA A 188 -35.82 -30.01 -9.34
CA ALA A 188 -37.20 -30.07 -8.85
C ALA A 188 -38.17 -30.84 -9.77
N THR A 189 -37.97 -30.79 -11.08
CA THR A 189 -38.95 -31.28 -12.07
C THR A 189 -38.43 -32.42 -12.95
N GLY A 190 -37.12 -32.68 -12.96
CA GLY A 190 -36.47 -33.64 -13.85
C GLY A 190 -36.51 -33.25 -15.34
N ARG A 191 -36.89 -32.01 -15.66
CA ARG A 191 -37.00 -31.48 -17.02
C ARG A 191 -36.26 -30.15 -17.14
N MET A 192 -35.82 -29.80 -18.34
CA MET A 192 -35.22 -28.48 -18.55
C MET A 192 -36.30 -27.38 -18.43
N PRO A 193 -35.95 -26.17 -17.93
CA PRO A 193 -36.84 -25.03 -17.97
C PRO A 193 -37.24 -24.70 -19.41
N PRO A 194 -38.45 -24.16 -19.63
CA PRO A 194 -38.77 -23.56 -20.92
C PRO A 194 -37.77 -22.44 -21.21
N ASP A 195 -37.28 -22.37 -22.45
CA ASP A 195 -36.41 -21.28 -22.88
C ASP A 195 -37.21 -19.96 -22.72
N SER A 196 -36.70 -19.04 -21.91
CA SER A 196 -37.19 -17.67 -21.91
C SER A 196 -36.75 -17.05 -23.23
N GLU A 197 -37.72 -16.76 -24.11
CA GLU A 197 -37.48 -15.86 -25.24
C GLU A 197 -37.14 -14.49 -24.66
N ASP A 198 -35.84 -14.24 -24.49
CA ASP A 198 -35.32 -12.90 -24.23
C ASP A 198 -35.47 -12.12 -25.56
N GLU A 199 -36.65 -11.53 -25.77
CA GLU A 199 -36.82 -10.41 -26.72
C GLU A 199 -36.12 -9.18 -26.13
N ASP A 200 -34.82 -9.05 -26.39
CA ASP A 200 -34.07 -7.81 -26.16
C ASP A 200 -33.54 -7.30 -27.52
N GLU A 201 -34.33 -6.41 -28.15
CA GLU A 201 -33.83 -5.35 -29.05
C GLU A 201 -33.23 -4.19 -28.23
#